data_AF-A0A8S3H5W3-F1
#
_entry.id   AF-A0A8S3H5W3-F1
#
_cell.length_a   1.000
_cell.length_b   1.000
_cell.length_c   1.000
_cell.angle_alpha   90.00
_cell.angle_beta   90.00
_cell.angle_gamma   90.00
#
_symmetry.space_group_name_H-M   'P 1'
#
loop_
_entity.id
_entity.type
_entity.pdbx_description
1 polymer ?
#
loop_
_entity_poly.entity_id
_entity_poly.type
_entity_poly.pdbx_seq_one_letter_code
_entity_poly.pdbx_strand_id
1 'polypeptide(L)'
;MDDWKLTFHLPLHRYLSVFAYNAIHQFNIDPSSFLPVNDQNTLLNLMFCPLRTICGYYEVLSSIWLRNGEQVTVQAKTYAKSAFSSSMHDADLFLLQLISCYVEPNLFIETFLKRFHVYSWLFHSKTASNLDSSQQISMLESALIALCAIVVFQPNLAVCETKHIRSEIVTTLAVSDRLYSEVEENVPDPSPLSTNRKGIEVILQQ
;
A
#
# COMPACT_ATOMS: atom_id res chain seq x y z
N MET A 1 4.66 -21.87 10.23
CA MET A 1 5.35 -21.18 9.10
C MET A 1 6.13 -20.05 9.72
N ASP A 2 7.42 -19.87 9.40
CA ASP A 2 8.27 -18.87 10.07
C ASP A 2 7.63 -17.47 10.03
N ASP A 3 7.31 -16.93 11.21
CA ASP A 3 6.59 -15.66 11.37
C ASP A 3 7.41 -14.44 10.91
N TRP A 4 8.73 -14.59 10.76
CA TRP A 4 9.69 -13.51 10.54
C TRP A 4 10.34 -13.52 9.14
N LYS A 5 9.70 -14.10 8.12
CA LYS A 5 10.22 -14.06 6.75
C LYS A 5 9.62 -12.89 5.97
N LEU A 6 10.41 -11.87 5.67
CA LEU A 6 10.03 -10.70 4.88
C LEU A 6 10.51 -10.82 3.43
N THR A 7 9.64 -10.49 2.47
CA THR A 7 9.99 -10.31 1.05
C THR A 7 9.27 -9.10 0.49
N PHE A 8 9.97 -8.34 -0.36
CA PHE A 8 9.39 -7.23 -1.12
C PHE A 8 9.13 -7.59 -2.59
N HIS A 9 9.39 -8.84 -2.99
CA HIS A 9 9.23 -9.31 -4.36
C HIS A 9 7.99 -10.20 -4.49
N LEU A 10 6.85 -9.57 -4.82
CA LEU A 10 5.54 -10.22 -4.97
C LEU A 10 4.96 -10.06 -6.39
N PRO A 11 5.67 -10.47 -7.45
CA PRO A 11 5.26 -10.18 -8.83
C PRO A 11 3.85 -10.65 -9.15
N LEU A 12 3.47 -11.88 -8.77
CA LEU A 12 2.14 -12.43 -9.06
C LEU A 12 1.00 -11.67 -8.38
N HIS A 13 1.17 -11.30 -7.10
CA HIS A 13 0.15 -10.54 -6.37
C HIS A 13 -0.03 -9.14 -6.97
N ARG A 14 1.07 -8.50 -7.36
CA ARG A 14 1.04 -7.17 -7.98
C ARG A 14 0.47 -7.20 -9.39
N TYR A 15 0.76 -8.23 -10.18
CA TYR A 15 0.09 -8.44 -11.46
C TYR A 15 -1.41 -8.68 -11.30
N LEU A 16 -1.82 -9.48 -10.31
CA LEU A 16 -3.24 -9.65 -10.00
C LEU A 16 -3.89 -8.33 -9.60
N SER A 17 -3.23 -7.53 -8.77
CA SER A 17 -3.70 -6.23 -8.31
C SER A 17 -3.92 -5.26 -9.48
N VAL A 18 -2.93 -5.11 -10.35
CA VAL A 18 -3.03 -4.25 -11.55
C VAL A 18 -4.08 -4.79 -12.53
N PHE A 19 -4.16 -6.11 -12.72
CA PHE A 19 -5.20 -6.73 -13.53
C PHE A 19 -6.59 -6.41 -12.99
N ALA A 20 -6.81 -6.64 -11.69
CA ALA A 20 -8.08 -6.41 -11.02
C ALA A 20 -8.48 -4.93 -11.09
N TYR A 21 -7.55 -4.02 -10.85
CA TYR A 21 -7.78 -2.58 -10.97
C TYR A 21 -8.29 -2.21 -12.36
N ASN A 22 -7.62 -2.69 -13.42
CA ASN A 22 -8.03 -2.40 -14.79
C ASN A 22 -9.36 -3.08 -15.16
N ALA A 23 -9.56 -4.33 -14.75
CA ALA A 23 -10.81 -5.06 -14.96
C ALA A 23 -12.00 -4.30 -14.38
N ILE A 24 -11.88 -3.80 -13.16
CA ILE A 24 -12.94 -3.08 -12.44
C ILE A 24 -13.13 -1.67 -13.02
N HIS A 25 -12.07 -0.87 -13.09
CA HIS A 25 -12.20 0.57 -13.36
C HIS A 25 -12.19 0.94 -14.85
N GLN A 26 -11.57 0.14 -15.71
CA GLN A 26 -11.55 0.41 -17.16
C GLN A 26 -12.59 -0.41 -17.91
N PHE A 27 -12.79 -1.66 -17.51
CA PHE A 27 -13.66 -2.60 -18.23
C PHE A 27 -15.01 -2.86 -17.53
N ASN A 28 -15.22 -2.32 -16.32
CA ASN A 28 -16.44 -2.52 -15.53
C ASN A 28 -16.78 -4.01 -15.31
N ILE A 29 -15.75 -4.84 -15.14
CA ILE A 29 -15.89 -6.27 -14.83
C ILE A 29 -16.15 -6.42 -13.33
N ASP A 30 -17.17 -7.19 -12.99
CA ASP A 30 -17.51 -7.50 -11.60
C ASP A 30 -16.39 -8.36 -10.96
N PRO A 31 -15.84 -7.98 -9.78
CA PRO A 31 -14.79 -8.74 -9.13
C PRO A 31 -15.13 -10.21 -8.86
N SER A 32 -16.42 -10.54 -8.68
CA SER A 32 -16.86 -11.93 -8.47
C SER A 32 -16.53 -12.86 -9.65
N SER A 33 -16.28 -12.31 -10.85
CA SER A 33 -15.99 -13.11 -12.04
C SER A 33 -14.54 -13.60 -12.11
N PHE A 34 -13.63 -13.01 -11.34
CA PHE A 34 -12.21 -13.33 -11.38
C PHE A 34 -11.56 -13.48 -10.00
N LEU A 35 -12.23 -13.05 -8.92
CA LEU A 35 -11.82 -13.32 -7.55
C LEU A 35 -12.71 -14.37 -6.88
N PRO A 36 -12.13 -15.20 -5.99
CA PRO A 36 -12.87 -16.21 -5.23
C PRO A 36 -13.63 -15.56 -4.06
N VAL A 37 -14.57 -14.66 -4.35
CA VAL A 37 -15.27 -13.82 -3.35
C VAL A 37 -16.05 -14.64 -2.30
N ASN A 38 -16.40 -15.89 -2.61
CA ASN A 38 -17.13 -16.79 -1.72
C ASN A 38 -16.21 -17.66 -0.84
N ASP A 39 -14.89 -17.62 -1.04
CA ASP A 39 -13.93 -18.43 -0.28
C ASP A 39 -13.05 -17.55 0.60
N GLN A 40 -13.49 -17.39 1.85
CA GLN A 40 -12.80 -16.59 2.88
C GLN A 40 -11.35 -17.05 3.08
N ASN A 41 -11.06 -18.35 3.03
CA ASN A 41 -9.71 -18.85 3.25
C ASN A 41 -8.79 -18.46 2.09
N THR A 42 -9.28 -18.57 0.86
CA THR A 42 -8.50 -18.16 -0.31
C THR A 42 -8.27 -16.66 -0.34
N LEU A 43 -9.28 -15.84 0.03
CA LEU A 43 -9.12 -14.39 0.17
C LEU A 43 -8.07 -14.03 1.24
N LEU A 44 -8.11 -14.67 2.41
CA LEU A 44 -7.10 -14.48 3.46
C LEU A 44 -5.69 -14.88 2.99
N ASN A 45 -5.58 -15.97 2.23
CA ASN A 45 -4.30 -16.42 1.66
C ASN A 45 -3.75 -15.39 0.65
N LEU A 46 -4.61 -14.78 -0.18
CA LEU A 46 -4.23 -13.70 -1.10
C LEU A 46 -3.78 -12.43 -0.36
N MET A 47 -4.43 -12.11 0.77
CA MET A 47 -4.08 -10.97 1.62
C MET A 47 -2.76 -11.15 2.37
N PHE A 48 -2.37 -12.39 2.66
CA PHE A 48 -1.26 -12.69 3.55
C PHE A 48 0.08 -12.07 3.12
N CYS A 49 0.44 -12.22 1.84
CA CYS A 49 1.68 -11.68 1.30
C CYS A 49 1.72 -10.14 1.29
N PRO A 50 0.76 -9.42 0.68
CA PRO A 50 0.77 -7.96 0.66
C PRO A 50 0.68 -7.35 2.07
N LEU A 51 -0.15 -7.92 2.96
CA LEU A 51 -0.23 -7.45 4.34
C LEU A 51 1.11 -7.59 5.06
N ARG A 52 1.80 -8.72 4.86
CA ARG A 52 3.13 -8.95 5.43
C ARG A 52 4.17 -7.98 4.88
N THR A 53 4.15 -7.67 3.59
CA THR A 53 5.10 -6.70 3.00
C THR A 53 4.85 -5.29 3.51
N ILE A 54 3.59 -4.85 3.62
CA ILE A 54 3.24 -3.56 4.24
C ILE A 54 3.65 -3.52 5.71
N CYS A 55 3.30 -4.54 6.49
CA CYS A 55 3.72 -4.62 7.89
C CYS A 55 5.25 -4.59 8.01
N GLY A 56 5.96 -5.37 7.20
CA GLY A 56 7.42 -5.41 7.18
C GLY A 56 8.07 -4.08 6.82
N TYR A 57 7.46 -3.28 5.93
CA TYR A 57 7.88 -1.90 5.70
C TYR A 57 7.82 -1.08 6.99
N TYR A 58 6.72 -1.14 7.73
CA TYR A 58 6.58 -0.44 9.01
C TYR A 58 7.48 -1.01 10.10
N GLU A 59 7.68 -2.32 10.16
CA GLU A 59 8.62 -2.94 11.10
C GLU A 59 10.05 -2.42 10.90
N VAL A 60 10.46 -2.16 9.65
CA VAL A 60 11.75 -1.54 9.33
C VAL A 60 11.81 -0.10 9.84
N LEU A 61 10.73 0.68 9.67
CA LEU A 61 10.64 2.05 10.21
C LEU A 61 10.66 2.06 11.75
N SER A 62 10.02 1.08 12.38
CA SER A 62 10.02 0.84 13.83
C SER A 62 11.31 0.19 14.35
N SER A 63 12.35 0.09 13.52
CA SER A 63 13.68 -0.40 13.91
C SER A 63 13.71 -1.86 14.41
N ILE A 64 12.72 -2.68 14.04
CA ILE A 64 12.67 -4.10 14.42
C ILE A 64 13.73 -4.91 13.65
N TRP A 65 14.04 -4.49 12.43
CA TRP A 65 14.97 -5.16 11.51
C TRP A 65 16.42 -4.62 11.58
N LEU A 66 16.78 -3.84 12.61
CA LEU A 66 18.11 -3.22 12.77
C LEU A 66 19.27 -4.22 12.59
N ARG A 67 19.09 -5.46 13.05
CA ARG A 67 20.15 -6.51 13.04
C ARG A 67 20.30 -7.19 11.68
N ASN A 68 19.36 -7.03 10.77
CA ASN A 68 19.37 -7.66 9.45
C ASN A 68 20.21 -6.89 8.43
N GLY A 69 20.78 -5.74 8.83
CA GLY A 69 21.68 -4.93 8.03
C GLY A 69 20.97 -3.96 7.10
N GLU A 70 21.77 -3.11 6.44
CA GLU A 70 21.29 -1.99 5.63
C GLU A 70 20.46 -2.43 4.40
N GLN A 71 20.67 -3.64 3.90
CA GLN A 71 19.97 -4.15 2.72
C GLN A 71 18.45 -4.18 2.90
N VAL A 72 17.95 -4.55 4.09
CA VAL A 72 16.50 -4.56 4.36
C VAL A 72 15.94 -3.14 4.35
N THR A 73 16.67 -2.18 4.92
CA THR A 73 16.32 -0.75 4.88
C THR A 73 16.28 -0.22 3.45
N VAL A 74 17.24 -0.60 2.60
CA VAL A 74 17.25 -0.22 1.18
C VAL A 74 16.04 -0.80 0.45
N GLN A 75 15.69 -2.06 0.68
CA GLN A 75 14.51 -2.68 0.06
C GLN A 75 13.20 -1.99 0.50
N ALA A 76 13.07 -1.67 1.78
CA ALA A 76 11.91 -0.94 2.31
C ALA A 76 11.80 0.49 1.73
N LYS A 77 12.93 1.19 1.58
CA LYS A 77 12.97 2.51 0.93
C LYS A 77 12.57 2.42 -0.55
N THR A 78 13.08 1.41 -1.27
CA THR A 78 12.71 1.19 -2.68
C THR A 78 11.23 0.87 -2.83
N TYR A 79 10.67 0.06 -1.92
CA TYR A 79 9.25 -0.31 -1.90
C TYR A 79 8.30 0.89 -1.84
N ALA A 80 8.63 1.90 -1.04
CA ALA A 80 7.82 3.12 -0.86
C ALA A 80 8.31 4.32 -1.70
N LYS A 81 9.32 4.14 -2.56
CA LYS A 81 9.83 5.23 -3.41
C LYS A 81 8.81 5.55 -4.49
N SER A 82 8.52 6.83 -4.73
CA SER A 82 7.55 7.31 -5.73
C SER A 82 7.70 6.68 -7.12
N ALA A 83 8.95 6.50 -7.58
CA ALA A 83 9.25 5.89 -8.87
C ALA A 83 8.79 4.42 -9.01
N PHE A 84 8.52 3.73 -7.90
CA PHE A 84 8.11 2.33 -7.85
C PHE A 84 6.80 2.10 -7.10
N SER A 85 6.28 3.09 -6.37
CA SER A 85 5.14 2.92 -5.46
C SER A 85 3.89 2.43 -6.19
N SER A 86 3.60 2.99 -7.37
CA SER A 86 2.48 2.56 -8.22
C SER A 86 2.55 1.08 -8.61
N SER A 87 3.77 0.54 -8.76
CA SER A 87 4.01 -0.85 -9.13
C SER A 87 4.28 -1.77 -7.93
N MET A 88 4.36 -1.22 -6.71
CA MET A 88 4.71 -1.95 -5.50
C MET A 88 3.73 -1.62 -4.37
N HIS A 89 3.97 -0.55 -3.61
CA HIS A 89 3.18 -0.19 -2.44
C HIS A 89 1.69 0.00 -2.75
N ASP A 90 1.37 0.73 -3.82
CA ASP A 90 -0.01 1.03 -4.19
C ASP A 90 -0.71 -0.23 -4.72
N ALA A 91 0.02 -1.12 -5.38
CA ALA A 91 -0.49 -2.41 -5.83
C ALA A 91 -0.79 -3.33 -4.65
N ASP A 92 0.09 -3.39 -3.66
CA ASP A 92 -0.13 -4.17 -2.45
C ASP A 92 -1.30 -3.57 -1.62
N LEU A 93 -1.40 -2.24 -1.53
CA LEU A 93 -2.48 -1.53 -0.85
C LEU A 93 -3.85 -1.74 -1.51
N PHE A 94 -3.94 -1.60 -2.84
CA PHE A 94 -5.18 -1.86 -3.58
C PHE A 94 -5.64 -3.30 -3.41
N LEU A 95 -4.72 -4.28 -3.43
CA LEU A 95 -5.11 -5.67 -3.28
C LEU A 95 -5.71 -5.93 -1.89
N LEU A 96 -5.17 -5.30 -0.84
CA LEU A 96 -5.77 -5.35 0.49
C LEU A 96 -7.13 -4.67 0.57
N GLN A 97 -7.30 -3.53 -0.08
CA GLN A 97 -8.59 -2.85 -0.18
C GLN A 97 -9.64 -3.71 -0.88
N LEU A 98 -9.27 -4.31 -2.01
CA LEU A 98 -10.17 -5.16 -2.77
C LEU A 98 -10.57 -6.40 -1.97
N ILE A 99 -9.61 -7.04 -1.29
CA ILE A 99 -9.89 -8.21 -0.45
C ILE A 99 -10.74 -7.83 0.77
N SER A 100 -10.50 -6.68 1.40
CA SER A 100 -11.27 -6.25 2.57
C SER A 100 -12.75 -6.01 2.26
N CYS A 101 -13.11 -5.73 1.01
CA CYS A 101 -14.50 -5.67 0.57
C CYS A 101 -15.24 -7.02 0.61
N TYR A 102 -14.52 -8.15 0.59
CA TYR A 102 -15.10 -9.49 0.49
C TYR A 102 -14.80 -10.40 1.70
N VAL A 103 -13.86 -10.02 2.55
CA VAL A 103 -13.55 -10.74 3.80
C VAL A 103 -14.47 -10.26 4.92
N GLU A 104 -14.86 -11.18 5.81
CA GLU A 104 -15.60 -10.82 7.02
C GLU A 104 -14.82 -9.76 7.84
N PRO A 105 -15.44 -8.62 8.21
CA PRO A 105 -14.69 -7.50 8.78
C PRO A 105 -13.91 -7.83 10.06
N ASN A 106 -14.46 -8.63 10.97
CA ASN A 106 -13.76 -8.99 12.20
C ASN A 106 -12.53 -9.86 11.90
N LEU A 107 -12.66 -10.82 10.98
CA LEU A 107 -11.59 -11.68 10.52
C LEU A 107 -10.47 -10.88 9.83
N PHE A 108 -10.82 -9.88 9.03
CA PHE A 108 -9.85 -8.96 8.41
C PHE A 108 -9.08 -8.18 9.49
N ILE A 109 -9.79 -7.51 10.41
CA ILE A 109 -9.19 -6.69 11.46
C ILE A 109 -8.35 -7.54 12.42
N GLU A 110 -8.82 -8.72 12.81
CA GLU A 110 -8.06 -9.64 13.65
C GLU A 110 -6.76 -10.08 12.96
N THR A 111 -6.84 -10.47 11.68
CA THR A 111 -5.66 -10.88 10.89
C THR A 111 -4.66 -9.72 10.73
N PHE A 112 -5.18 -8.52 10.47
CA PHE A 112 -4.40 -7.29 10.34
C PHE A 112 -3.66 -6.95 11.64
N LEU A 113 -4.38 -6.83 12.76
CA LEU A 113 -3.80 -6.47 14.05
C LEU A 113 -2.83 -7.53 14.57
N LYS A 114 -3.07 -8.81 14.29
CA LYS A 114 -2.13 -9.89 14.63
C LYS A 114 -0.83 -9.74 13.84
N ARG A 115 -0.91 -9.38 12.55
CA ARG A 115 0.29 -9.19 11.73
C ARG A 115 1.14 -8.02 12.21
N PHE A 116 0.51 -6.93 12.64
CA PHE A 116 1.20 -5.76 13.21
C PHE A 116 1.69 -5.96 14.66
N HIS A 117 1.57 -7.16 15.24
CA HIS A 117 1.98 -7.48 16.61
C HIS A 117 1.25 -6.68 17.71
N VAL A 118 0.10 -6.07 17.38
CA VAL A 118 -0.64 -5.18 18.30
C VAL A 118 -1.91 -5.83 18.85
N TYR A 119 -2.40 -6.91 18.23
CA TYR A 119 -3.62 -7.59 18.68
C TYR A 119 -3.52 -8.06 20.14
N SER A 120 -2.44 -8.76 20.50
CA SER A 120 -2.29 -9.24 21.87
C SER A 120 -2.07 -8.09 22.85
N TRP A 121 -1.36 -7.03 22.45
CA TRP A 121 -1.20 -5.85 23.29
C TRP A 121 -2.54 -5.13 23.58
N LEU A 122 -3.42 -5.01 22.59
CA LEU A 122 -4.74 -4.39 22.75
C LEU A 122 -5.74 -5.25 23.51
N PHE A 123 -5.76 -6.56 23.27
CA PHE A 123 -6.82 -7.46 23.77
C PHE A 123 -6.36 -8.43 24.87
N HIS A 124 -5.05 -8.65 25.02
CA HIS A 124 -4.45 -9.60 25.94
C HIS A 124 -3.32 -8.94 26.74
N SER A 125 -3.69 -8.19 27.79
CA SER A 125 -2.82 -7.40 28.70
C SER A 125 -1.54 -8.07 29.26
N LYS A 126 -1.27 -9.36 29.01
CA LYS A 126 -0.20 -10.14 29.66
C LYS A 126 0.67 -11.01 28.73
N THR A 127 0.51 -10.96 27.41
CA THR A 127 1.42 -11.72 26.54
C THR A 127 2.78 -11.03 26.45
N ALA A 128 3.85 -11.74 26.79
CA ALA A 128 5.21 -11.29 26.53
C ALA A 128 5.37 -11.04 25.02
N SER A 129 5.49 -9.78 24.66
CA SER A 129 5.86 -9.35 23.32
C SER A 129 7.38 -9.37 23.22
N ASN A 130 7.90 -9.87 22.11
CA ASN A 130 9.35 -9.81 21.83
C ASN A 130 9.81 -8.38 21.48
N LEU A 131 8.87 -7.44 21.36
CA LEU A 131 9.11 -6.03 21.08
C LEU A 131 9.18 -5.25 22.39
N ASP A 132 10.11 -4.31 22.46
CA ASP A 132 10.17 -3.36 23.57
C ASP A 132 8.96 -2.39 23.55
N SER A 133 8.74 -1.67 24.65
CA SER A 133 7.59 -0.76 24.78
C SER A 133 7.55 0.33 23.69
N SER A 134 8.71 0.81 23.25
CA SER A 134 8.80 1.81 22.17
C SER A 134 8.39 1.23 20.81
N GLN A 135 8.85 0.02 20.49
CA GLN A 135 8.48 -0.70 19.27
C GLN A 135 7.00 -1.05 19.26
N GLN A 136 6.41 -1.43 20.40
CA GLN A 136 4.97 -1.67 20.51
C GLN A 136 4.14 -0.42 20.18
N ILE A 137 4.51 0.73 20.73
CA ILE A 137 3.85 2.01 20.43
C ILE A 137 4.01 2.37 18.95
N SER A 138 5.22 2.23 18.41
CA SER A 138 5.51 2.51 16.99
C SER A 138 4.74 1.59 16.05
N MET A 139 4.58 0.31 16.40
CA MET A 139 3.79 -0.65 15.61
C MET A 139 2.29 -0.37 15.70
N LEU A 140 1.78 0.10 16.84
CA LEU A 140 0.39 0.56 16.95
C LEU A 140 0.13 1.76 16.05
N GLU A 141 0.98 2.77 16.11
CA GLU A 141 0.89 3.94 15.24
C GLU A 141 0.93 3.53 13.77
N SER A 142 1.87 2.66 13.42
CA SER A 142 1.99 2.10 12.06
C SER A 142 0.74 1.34 11.62
N ALA A 143 0.14 0.54 12.50
CA ALA A 143 -1.09 -0.18 12.23
C ALA A 143 -2.26 0.77 11.94
N LEU A 144 -2.38 1.85 12.71
CA LEU A 144 -3.41 2.87 12.50
C LEU A 144 -3.18 3.65 11.20
N ILE A 145 -1.93 4.02 10.90
CA ILE A 145 -1.58 4.69 9.63
C ILE A 145 -1.91 3.78 8.45
N ALA A 146 -1.52 2.51 8.50
CA ALA A 146 -1.79 1.55 7.43
C ALA A 146 -3.30 1.29 7.25
N LEU A 147 -4.05 1.20 8.35
CA LEU A 147 -5.51 1.03 8.30
C LEU A 147 -6.18 2.27 7.70
N CYS A 148 -5.75 3.48 8.09
CA CYS A 148 -6.19 4.72 7.48
C CYS A 148 -5.86 4.75 5.98
N ALA A 149 -4.67 4.31 5.56
CA ALA A 149 -4.32 4.22 4.14
C ALA A 149 -5.24 3.26 3.39
N ILE A 150 -5.55 2.09 3.97
CA ILE A 150 -6.51 1.13 3.39
C ILE A 150 -7.90 1.76 3.24
N VAL A 151 -8.36 2.58 4.18
CA VAL A 151 -9.72 3.14 4.13
C VAL A 151 -9.81 4.40 3.26
N VAL A 152 -8.79 5.26 3.28
CA VAL A 152 -8.87 6.64 2.76
C VAL A 152 -8.13 6.79 1.43
N PHE A 153 -7.02 6.09 1.24
CA PHE A 153 -6.13 6.36 0.12
C PHE A 153 -6.66 5.71 -1.16
N GLN A 154 -6.59 6.44 -2.27
CA GLN A 154 -6.91 5.90 -3.59
C GLN A 154 -5.61 5.41 -4.26
N PRO A 155 -5.44 4.10 -4.52
CA PRO A 155 -4.21 3.59 -5.10
C PRO A 155 -3.96 4.12 -6.50
N ASN A 156 -2.72 4.51 -6.76
CA ASN A 156 -2.30 4.94 -8.09
C ASN A 156 -1.92 3.75 -8.98
N LEU A 157 -2.94 2.99 -9.40
CA LEU A 157 -2.77 1.90 -10.36
C LEU A 157 -3.23 2.26 -11.77
N ALA A 158 -3.70 3.50 -11.95
CA ALA A 158 -4.21 3.96 -13.22
C ALA A 158 -3.06 4.12 -14.23
N VAL A 159 -3.16 3.38 -15.33
CA VAL A 159 -2.34 3.61 -16.54
C VAL A 159 -2.70 4.95 -17.22
N CYS A 160 -3.81 5.59 -16.82
CA CYS A 160 -4.23 6.88 -17.34
C CYS A 160 -3.49 8.03 -16.62
N GLU A 161 -2.28 8.33 -17.12
CA GLU A 161 -1.40 9.39 -16.62
C GLU A 161 -2.14 10.73 -16.41
N THR A 162 -3.07 11.10 -17.28
CA THR A 162 -3.74 12.40 -17.22
C THR A 162 -4.65 12.58 -16.00
N LYS A 163 -5.41 11.55 -15.61
CA LYS A 163 -6.28 11.63 -14.41
C LYS A 163 -5.45 11.61 -13.14
N HIS A 164 -4.37 10.84 -13.13
CA HIS A 164 -3.48 10.75 -11.98
C HIS A 164 -2.70 12.05 -11.76
N ILE A 165 -2.08 12.59 -12.81
CA ILE A 165 -1.40 13.89 -12.77
C ILE A 165 -2.36 14.99 -12.28
N ARG A 166 -3.62 14.98 -12.73
CA ARG A 166 -4.62 15.93 -12.24
C ARG A 166 -4.87 15.81 -10.74
N SER A 167 -5.03 14.59 -10.22
CA SER A 167 -5.26 14.36 -8.79
C SER A 167 -4.05 14.79 -7.94
N GLU A 168 -2.84 14.54 -8.42
CA GLU A 168 -1.59 14.95 -7.75
C GLU A 168 -1.42 16.48 -7.75
N ILE A 169 -1.70 17.14 -8.88
CA ILE A 169 -1.69 18.61 -8.97
C ILE A 169 -2.71 19.19 -8.00
N VAL A 170 -3.95 18.68 -7.99
CA VAL A 170 -5.00 19.15 -7.07
C VAL A 170 -4.58 18.94 -5.61
N THR A 171 -4.02 17.79 -5.25
CA THR A 171 -3.59 17.49 -3.89
C THR A 171 -2.44 18.41 -3.46
N THR A 172 -1.46 18.61 -4.33
CA THR A 172 -0.31 19.50 -4.09
C THR A 172 -0.76 20.94 -3.88
N LEU A 173 -1.67 21.43 -4.72
CA LEU A 173 -2.23 22.79 -4.62
C LEU A 173 -3.18 22.95 -3.43
N ALA A 174 -3.88 21.89 -3.01
CA ALA A 174 -4.78 21.92 -1.86
C ALA A 174 -4.04 22.11 -0.52
N VAL A 175 -2.77 21.71 -0.44
CA VAL A 175 -1.94 21.89 0.75
C VAL A 175 -1.41 23.33 0.86
N SER A 176 -1.06 23.95 -0.27
CA SER A 176 -0.51 25.31 -0.33
C SER A 176 -0.47 25.79 -1.78
N ASP A 177 -0.66 27.09 -2.02
CA ASP A 177 -0.39 27.69 -3.33
C ASP A 177 1.10 27.47 -3.71
N ARG A 178 1.35 26.95 -4.92
CA ARG A 178 2.69 26.69 -5.45
C ARG A 178 2.85 27.25 -6.85
N LEU A 179 4.08 27.65 -7.18
CA LEU A 179 4.43 28.08 -8.53
C LEU A 179 4.51 26.88 -9.47
N TYR A 180 4.30 27.09 -10.77
CA TYR A 180 4.33 26.03 -11.79
C TYR A 180 5.61 25.17 -11.72
N SER A 181 6.78 25.81 -11.55
CA SER A 181 8.08 25.13 -11.42
C SER A 181 8.18 24.25 -10.19
N GLU A 182 7.52 24.62 -9.09
CA GLU A 182 7.52 23.83 -7.85
C GLU A 182 6.55 22.65 -7.96
N VAL A 183 5.44 22.80 -8.69
CA VAL A 183 4.53 21.68 -8.99
C VAL A 183 5.21 20.68 -9.93
N GLU A 184 5.93 21.15 -10.95
CA GLU A 184 6.69 20.31 -11.87
C GLU A 184 7.78 19.47 -11.17
N GLU A 185 8.43 20.01 -10.14
CA GLU A 185 9.46 19.29 -9.39
C GLU A 185 8.88 18.26 -8.40
N ASN A 186 7.66 18.48 -7.89
CA ASN A 186 7.05 17.63 -6.86
C ASN A 186 6.11 16.56 -7.43
N VAL A 187 5.54 16.76 -8.62
CA VAL A 187 4.73 15.74 -9.29
C VAL A 187 5.69 14.69 -9.89
N PRO A 188 5.56 13.40 -9.53
CA PRO A 188 6.45 12.36 -10.04
C PRO A 188 6.39 12.30 -11.58
N ASP A 189 7.56 12.15 -12.20
CA ASP A 189 7.69 12.04 -13.65
C ASP A 189 6.68 11.00 -14.17
N PRO A 190 5.91 11.31 -15.23
CA PRO A 190 5.10 10.32 -15.88
C PRO A 190 6.03 9.19 -16.36
N SER A 191 5.50 7.98 -16.49
CA SER A 191 6.31 6.75 -16.65
C SER A 191 7.43 6.92 -17.69
N PRO A 192 8.57 6.21 -17.60
CA PRO A 192 9.67 6.34 -18.58
C PRO A 192 9.27 6.01 -20.04
N LEU A 193 8.04 5.52 -20.26
CA LEU A 193 7.43 5.29 -21.57
C LEU A 193 6.65 6.50 -22.11
N SER A 194 6.48 7.54 -21.30
CA SER A 194 5.70 8.73 -21.64
C SER A 194 6.61 9.84 -22.17
N THR A 195 6.40 10.20 -23.43
CA THR A 195 7.10 11.34 -24.06
C THR A 195 6.41 12.68 -23.74
N ASN A 196 5.46 12.71 -22.79
CA ASN A 196 4.43 13.75 -22.76
C ASN A 196 4.53 14.71 -21.57
N ARG A 197 5.59 15.53 -21.57
CA ARG A 197 5.73 16.71 -20.68
C ARG A 197 4.60 17.75 -20.84
N LYS A 198 3.77 17.65 -21.88
CA LYS A 198 2.66 18.59 -22.17
C LYS A 198 1.38 18.30 -21.37
N GLY A 199 1.34 17.26 -20.54
CA GLY A 199 0.15 16.89 -19.78
C GLY A 199 -0.25 17.92 -18.71
N ILE A 200 0.73 18.51 -18.02
CA ILE A 200 0.48 19.45 -16.90
C ILE A 200 -0.19 20.74 -17.40
N GLU A 201 0.32 21.33 -18.49
CA GLU A 201 -0.23 22.55 -19.09
C GLU A 201 -1.70 22.38 -19.52
N VAL A 202 -2.04 21.23 -20.11
CA VAL A 202 -3.41 20.92 -20.55
C VAL A 202 -4.36 20.75 -19.37
N ILE A 203 -3.87 20.22 -18.25
CA ILE A 203 -4.68 19.99 -17.05
C ILE A 203 -4.93 21.30 -16.28
N LEU A 204 -3.96 22.20 -16.21
CA LEU A 204 -4.11 23.49 -15.50
C LEU A 204 -5.00 24.50 -16.25
N GLN A 205 -5.27 24.28 -17.54
CA GLN A 205 -6.11 25.13 -18.39
C GLN A 205 -7.59 24.69 -18.44
N GLN A 206 -7.97 23.61 -17.74
CA GLN A 206 -9.34 23.07 -17.67
C GLN A 206 -10.01 23.32 -16.33
#